data_AF-A0A932P1V4-F1
#
_entry.id   AF-A0A932P1V4-F1
#
_cell.length_a   1.000
_cell.length_b   1.000
_cell.length_c   1.000
_cell.angle_alpha   90.00
_cell.angle_beta   90.00
_cell.angle_gamma   90.00
#
_symmetry.space_group_name_H-M   'P 1'
#
loop_
_entity.id
_entity.type
_entity.pdbx_description
1 polymer ?
#
loop_
_entity_poly.entity_id
_entity_poly.type
_entity_poly.pdbx_seq_one_letter_code
_entity_poly.pdbx_strand_id
1 'polypeptide(L)'
;MTLTNGDFKNLKELISQTIEERTEDLLVTKEDVKHHPTKKEFFDREDKMMGELKVIREEITLLSDLNRKANDNEERIDKVEKKLNIQPAI
;
A
#
# COMPACT_ATOMS: atom_id res chain seq x y z
N MET A 1 -58.48 -29.30 -8.47
CA MET A 1 -57.61 -28.67 -7.45
C MET A 1 -57.41 -27.23 -7.86
N THR A 2 -57.95 -26.30 -7.08
CA THR A 2 -57.79 -24.86 -7.30
C THR A 2 -56.80 -24.34 -6.28
N LEU A 3 -55.71 -23.75 -6.77
CA LEU A 3 -54.73 -23.07 -5.93
C LEU A 3 -55.41 -21.93 -5.19
N THR A 4 -55.15 -21.83 -3.89
CA THR A 4 -55.73 -20.82 -3.01
C THR A 4 -54.73 -19.68 -2.78
N ASN A 5 -55.21 -18.55 -2.28
CA ASN A 5 -54.34 -17.44 -1.88
C ASN A 5 -53.36 -17.83 -0.76
N GLY A 6 -53.68 -18.85 0.04
CA GLY A 6 -52.77 -19.40 1.05
C GLY A 6 -51.55 -20.07 0.40
N ASP A 7 -51.78 -20.86 -0.65
CA ASP A 7 -50.69 -21.49 -1.42
C ASP A 7 -49.77 -20.43 -2.03
N PHE A 8 -50.35 -19.33 -2.55
CA PHE A 8 -49.58 -18.22 -3.11
C PHE A 8 -48.73 -17.48 -2.06
N LYS A 9 -49.23 -17.35 -0.83
CA LYS A 9 -48.49 -16.75 0.29
C LYS A 9 -47.31 -17.64 0.69
N ASN A 10 -47.56 -18.93 0.88
CA ASN A 10 -46.53 -19.91 1.25
C ASN A 10 -45.41 -19.97 0.20
N LEU A 11 -45.77 -19.87 -1.07
CA LEU A 11 -44.81 -19.90 -2.18
C LEU A 11 -43.93 -18.64 -2.20
N LYS A 12 -44.48 -17.46 -1.89
CA LYS A 12 -43.68 -16.23 -1.72
C LYS A 12 -42.73 -16.31 -0.53
N GLU A 13 -43.18 -16.90 0.57
CA GLU A 13 -42.38 -17.07 1.79
C GLU A 13 -41.21 -18.02 1.54
N LEU A 14 -41.46 -19.14 0.86
CA LEU A 14 -40.44 -20.09 0.43
C LEU A 14 -39.40 -19.45 -0.52
N ILE A 15 -39.86 -18.67 -1.50
CA ILE A 15 -38.97 -17.94 -2.41
C ILE A 15 -38.10 -16.95 -1.63
N SER A 16 -38.68 -16.22 -0.67
CA SER A 16 -37.95 -15.22 0.12
C SER A 16 -36.85 -15.89 0.96
N GLN A 17 -37.18 -16.98 1.67
CA GLN A 17 -36.20 -17.75 2.44
C GLN A 17 -35.10 -18.35 1.56
N THR A 18 -35.45 -18.90 0.39
CA THR A 18 -34.47 -19.47 -0.54
C THR A 18 -33.52 -18.39 -1.08
N ILE A 19 -34.02 -17.17 -1.30
CA ILE A 19 -33.18 -16.04 -1.72
C ILE A 19 -32.26 -15.61 -0.58
N GLU A 20 -32.76 -15.53 0.66
CA GLU A 20 -31.98 -15.17 1.85
C GLU A 20 -30.83 -16.16 2.09
N GLU A 21 -31.12 -17.46 2.14
CA GLU A 21 -30.11 -18.52 2.33
C GLU A 21 -29.04 -18.47 1.23
N ARG A 22 -29.44 -18.34 -0.04
CA ARG A 22 -28.48 -18.24 -1.14
C ARG A 22 -27.69 -16.93 -1.12
N THR A 23 -28.25 -15.87 -0.55
CA THR A 23 -27.59 -14.57 -0.46
C THR A 23 -26.52 -14.59 0.62
N GLU A 24 -26.77 -15.25 1.76
CA GLU A 24 -25.77 -15.45 2.82
C GLU A 24 -24.58 -16.30 2.35
N ASP A 25 -24.82 -17.31 1.50
CA ASP A 25 -23.75 -18.18 0.99
C ASP A 25 -22.94 -17.57 -0.18
N LEU A 26 -23.55 -16.70 -1.00
CA LEU A 26 -22.95 -16.23 -2.25
C LEU A 26 -22.49 -14.76 -2.21
N LEU A 27 -23.09 -13.93 -1.36
CA LEU A 27 -22.80 -12.50 -1.34
C LEU A 27 -22.01 -12.13 -0.08
N VAL A 28 -20.98 -11.31 -0.29
CA VAL A 28 -20.23 -10.69 0.79
C VAL A 28 -21.15 -9.74 1.55
N THR A 29 -21.32 -9.99 2.85
CA THR A 29 -22.16 -9.18 3.72
C THR A 29 -21.40 -7.97 4.26
N LYS A 30 -22.12 -6.99 4.81
CA LYS A 30 -21.48 -5.83 5.46
C LYS A 30 -20.62 -6.23 6.66
N GLU A 31 -20.92 -7.34 7.32
CA GLU A 31 -20.14 -7.87 8.43
C GLU A 31 -18.79 -8.43 7.96
N ASP A 32 -18.73 -8.98 6.76
CA ASP A 32 -17.48 -9.51 6.17
C ASP A 32 -16.52 -8.37 5.80
N VAL A 33 -17.06 -7.23 5.35
CA VAL A 33 -16.25 -6.07 4.94
C VAL A 33 -16.03 -5.03 6.03
N LYS A 34 -16.57 -5.20 7.24
CA LYS A 34 -16.46 -4.19 8.31
C LYS A 34 -15.04 -3.90 8.77
N HIS A 35 -14.14 -4.87 8.60
CA HIS A 35 -12.72 -4.73 8.94
C HIS A 35 -11.87 -4.29 7.75
N HIS A 36 -12.46 -4.19 6.56
CA HIS A 36 -11.76 -3.67 5.40
C HIS A 36 -11.70 -2.14 5.49
N PRO A 37 -10.55 -1.54 5.17
CA PRO A 37 -10.44 -0.09 5.10
C PRO A 37 -11.43 0.43 4.07
N THR A 38 -12.05 1.56 4.40
CA THR A 38 -12.87 2.28 3.43
C THR A 38 -12.02 2.68 2.23
N LYS A 39 -12.67 2.88 1.08
CA LYS A 39 -12.00 3.35 -0.13
C LYS A 39 -11.12 4.57 0.16
N LYS A 40 -11.63 5.51 0.96
CA LYS A 40 -10.91 6.71 1.35
C LYS A 40 -9.67 6.40 2.20
N GLU A 41 -9.79 5.61 3.26
CA GLU A 41 -8.67 5.25 4.12
C GLU A 41 -7.57 4.48 3.36
N PHE A 42 -7.97 3.65 2.39
CA PHE A 42 -7.02 2.97 1.51
C PHE A 42 -6.21 3.97 0.68
N PHE A 43 -6.89 4.88 -0.03
CA PHE A 43 -6.19 5.87 -0.87
C PHE A 43 -5.39 6.88 -0.05
N ASP A 44 -5.88 7.32 1.10
CA ASP A 44 -5.13 8.21 2.01
C ASP A 44 -3.83 7.53 2.49
N ARG A 45 -3.86 6.22 2.75
CA ARG A 45 -2.68 5.45 3.15
C ARG A 45 -1.68 5.28 2.00
N GLU A 46 -2.17 4.95 0.81
CA GLU A 46 -1.34 4.82 -0.39
C GLU A 46 -0.68 6.14 -0.77
N ASP A 47 -1.42 7.25 -0.76
CA ASP A 47 -0.87 8.58 -1.04
C ASP A 47 0.23 8.96 -0.04
N LYS A 48 0.02 8.66 1.24
CA LYS A 48 1.06 8.87 2.27
C LYS A 48 2.31 8.04 1.98
N MET A 49 2.15 6.75 1.69
CA MET A 49 3.28 5.85 1.39
C MET A 49 4.04 6.31 0.14
N MET A 50 3.33 6.73 -0.90
CA MET A 50 3.94 7.26 -2.12
C MET A 50 4.68 8.58 -1.88
N GLY A 51 4.16 9.43 -0.99
CA GLY A 51 4.85 10.64 -0.52
C GLY A 51 6.17 10.33 0.17
N GLU A 52 6.17 9.38 1.11
CA GLU A 52 7.39 8.93 1.81
C GLU A 52 8.41 8.31 0.85
N LEU A 53 7.97 7.48 -0.11
CA LEU A 53 8.83 6.91 -1.14
C LEU A 53 9.50 7.98 -2.02
N LYS A 54 8.78 9.06 -2.32
CA LYS A 54 9.34 10.17 -3.08
C LYS A 54 10.45 10.87 -2.30
N VAL A 55 10.22 11.17 -1.03
CA VAL A 55 11.23 11.79 -0.14
C VAL A 55 12.48 10.92 -0.06
N ILE A 56 12.32 9.61 0.15
CA ILE A 56 13.46 8.67 0.21
C ILE A 56 14.28 8.68 -1.09
N ARG A 57 13.63 8.73 -2.26
CA ARG A 57 14.34 8.80 -3.55
C ARG A 57 15.14 10.10 -3.71
N GLU A 58 14.59 11.22 -3.27
CA GLU A 58 15.30 12.50 -3.26
C GLU A 58 16.52 12.46 -2.33
N GLU A 59 16.37 11.89 -1.12
CA GLU A 59 17.47 11.70 -0.18
C GLU A 59 18.58 10.80 -0.74
N ILE A 60 18.24 9.66 -1.34
CA ILE A 60 19.21 8.76 -1.98
C ILE A 60 20.00 9.48 -3.07
N THR A 61 19.32 10.30 -3.87
CA THR A 61 19.96 11.07 -4.95
C THR A 61 20.97 12.06 -4.36
N LEU A 62 20.57 12.80 -3.33
CA LEU A 62 21.44 13.76 -2.65
C LEU A 62 22.64 13.09 -1.97
N LEU A 63 22.42 11.97 -1.28
CA LEU A 63 23.47 11.17 -0.66
C LEU A 63 24.44 10.60 -1.70
N SER A 64 23.93 10.14 -2.85
CA SER A 64 24.78 9.63 -3.94
C SER A 64 25.69 10.72 -4.50
N ASP A 65 25.16 11.94 -4.68
CA ASP A 65 25.94 13.08 -5.13
C ASP A 65 26.97 13.53 -4.09
N LEU A 66 26.63 13.54 -2.81
CA LEU A 66 27.57 13.84 -1.72
C LEU A 66 28.69 12.80 -1.65
N ASN A 67 28.35 11.51 -1.78
CA ASN A 67 29.33 10.43 -1.76
C ASN A 67 30.34 10.55 -2.92
N ARG A 68 29.86 10.90 -4.13
CA ARG A 68 30.74 11.18 -5.27
C ARG A 68 31.71 12.32 -4.96
N LYS A 69 31.21 13.43 -4.41
CA LYS A 69 32.06 14.59 -4.06
C LYS A 69 33.07 14.25 -2.97
N ALA A 70 32.69 13.43 -1.99
CA ALA A 70 33.59 12.97 -0.94
C ALA A 70 34.75 12.16 -1.53
N ASN A 71 34.44 11.18 -2.40
CA ASN A 71 35.45 10.37 -3.07
C ASN A 71 36.36 11.21 -3.98
N ASP A 72 35.80 12.15 -4.75
CA ASP A 72 36.59 13.07 -5.58
C ASP A 72 37.55 13.92 -4.73
N ASN A 73 37.10 14.35 -3.55
CA ASN A 73 37.95 15.11 -2.63
C ASN A 73 39.04 14.25 -2.02
N GLU A 74 38.74 13.00 -1.63
CA GLU A 74 39.73 12.05 -1.11
C GLU A 74 40.84 11.81 -2.14
N GLU A 75 40.50 11.56 -3.41
CA GLU A 75 41.50 11.42 -4.47
C GLU A 75 42.37 12.67 -4.67
N ARG A 76 41.78 13.86 -4.51
CA ARG A 76 42.50 15.14 -4.65
C ARG A 76 43.43 15.37 -3.47
N ILE A 77 42.99 15.05 -2.27
CA ILE A 77 43.80 15.12 -1.04
C ILE A 77 44.98 14.17 -1.19
N ASP A 78 44.74 12.91 -1.55
CA ASP A 78 45.79 11.91 -1.82
C ASP A 78 46.85 12.40 -2.80
N LYS A 79 46.42 13.04 -3.90
CA LYS A 79 47.32 13.61 -4.91
C LYS A 79 48.16 14.76 -4.35
N VAL A 80 47.59 15.59 -3.49
CA VAL A 80 48.28 16.72 -2.85
C VAL A 80 49.26 16.22 -1.78
N GLU A 81 48.84 15.29 -0.94
CA GLU A 81 49.68 14.66 0.10
C GLU A 81 50.91 13.98 -0.51
N LYS A 82 50.73 13.20 -1.58
CA LYS A 82 51.83 12.59 -2.34
C LYS A 82 52.81 13.63 -2.91
N LYS A 83 52.30 14.77 -3.42
CA LYS A 83 53.15 15.85 -3.96
C LYS A 83 53.93 16.57 -2.88
N LEU A 84 53.33 16.75 -1.71
CA LEU A 84 53.95 17.46 -0.59
C LEU A 84 54.75 16.53 0.33
N ASN A 85 54.77 15.22 0.05
CA ASN A 85 55.39 14.17 0.85
C ASN A 85 54.93 14.18 2.32
N ILE A 86 53.65 14.55 2.52
CA ILE A 86 52.99 14.54 3.82
C ILE A 86 52.32 13.17 3.91
N GLN A 87 52.75 12.32 4.86
CA GLN A 87 51.99 11.11 5.15
C GLN A 87 50.80 11.47 6.06
N PRO A 88 49.62 10.89 5.83
CA PRO A 88 48.49 11.08 6.74
C PRO A 88 48.89 10.56 8.12
N ALA A 89 48.81 11.43 9.13
CA ALA A 89 48.91 11.03 10.52
C ALA A 89 47.60 10.32 10.88
N ILE A 90 47.64 8.99 10.81
CA ILE A 90 46.69 7.98 11.33
C ILE A 90 45.29 8.52 11.68
#